data_AF-A0A845WGN4-F1
#
_entry.id   AF-A0A845WGN4-F1
#
_cell.length_a   1.000
_cell.length_b   1.000
_cell.length_c   1.000
_cell.angle_alpha   90.00
_cell.angle_beta   90.00
_cell.angle_gamma   90.00
#
_symmetry.space_group_name_H-M   'P 1'
#
loop_
_entity.id
_entity.type
_entity.pdbx_description
1 polymer ?
#
loop_
_entity_poly.entity_id
_entity_poly.type
_entity_poly.pdbx_seq_one_letter_code
_entity_poly.pdbx_strand_id
1 'polypeptide(L)'
;MTNFFSALQIQLGQELKIKPAKTQIFLLFALSLFIAKPAWADPGNSAIAVKRVSLTSSGQSSVPQNNPIPVALAPGYGVNISFISTGEVIEKLWIDNPSFVAVDVDGCLDNLVAKKNCEYNQATVIHLRRIEELDIPGIPKTNSTLLTVVTRSINGRQIYLFKVTPADRPSEVVIEFNKPTPSVDFIVVDAIERGIFRATLQGLLVKGSQLHRKLDNFVVFLKDGQTISNAATQAGISLELADKLQKMGRRPTVPTAISQMNEQKDTIEVLTKEVVIQEKKNEQ
;
A
#
# COMPACT_ATOMS: atom_id res chain seq x y z
N MET A 1 65.86 -11.90 4.05
CA MET A 1 66.28 -11.60 5.43
C MET A 1 65.84 -10.19 5.77
N THR A 2 65.27 -10.05 6.97
CA THR A 2 65.09 -8.83 7.79
C THR A 2 64.11 -7.74 7.35
N ASN A 3 62.97 -7.77 8.03
CA ASN A 3 61.97 -6.73 8.29
C ASN A 3 62.58 -5.48 8.95
N PHE A 4 61.98 -4.31 8.72
CA PHE A 4 62.05 -3.17 9.64
C PHE A 4 60.64 -2.60 9.87
N PHE A 5 60.06 -2.96 11.01
CA PHE A 5 58.93 -2.25 11.62
C PHE A 5 59.50 -1.11 12.46
N SER A 6 59.12 0.14 12.18
CA SER A 6 59.35 1.27 13.07
C SER A 6 58.16 1.42 14.02
N ALA A 7 58.42 1.19 15.31
CA ALA A 7 57.50 1.47 16.39
C ALA A 7 57.55 2.96 16.77
N LEU A 8 56.38 3.60 16.83
CA LEU A 8 56.19 4.95 17.34
C LEU A 8 55.86 4.87 18.83
N GLN A 9 56.80 5.29 19.68
CA GLN A 9 56.61 5.42 21.13
C GLN A 9 56.02 6.80 21.44
N ILE A 10 54.82 6.85 22.03
CA ILE A 10 54.22 8.08 22.57
C ILE A 10 54.37 8.06 24.09
N GLN A 11 55.05 9.07 24.59
CA GLN A 11 55.36 9.30 26.00
C GLN A 11 54.30 10.26 26.57
N LEU A 12 53.46 9.77 27.48
CA LEU A 12 52.46 10.56 28.20
C LEU A 12 52.86 10.61 29.67
N GLY A 13 53.38 11.76 30.10
CA GLY A 13 53.58 12.08 31.50
C GLY A 13 53.18 13.52 31.74
N GLN A 14 52.10 13.73 32.51
CA GLN A 14 51.95 14.84 33.44
C GLN A 14 50.98 14.41 34.55
N GLU A 15 51.49 14.39 35.79
CA GLU A 15 50.69 14.24 37.01
C GLU A 15 50.13 15.60 37.45
N LEU A 16 48.83 15.66 37.75
CA LEU A 16 48.17 16.78 38.40
C LEU A 16 48.24 16.61 39.93
N LYS A 17 49.14 17.36 40.57
CA LYS A 17 49.19 17.55 42.03
C LYS A 17 47.99 18.37 42.51
N ILE A 18 47.12 17.79 43.33
CA ILE A 18 46.11 18.52 44.11
C ILE A 18 46.54 18.56 45.58
N LYS A 19 46.73 19.77 46.11
CA LYS A 19 46.96 20.03 47.55
C LYS A 19 45.63 19.93 48.32
N PRO A 20 45.59 19.33 49.52
CA PRO A 20 44.40 19.38 50.37
C PRO A 20 44.47 20.58 51.32
N ALA A 21 43.41 21.38 51.38
CA ALA A 21 43.19 22.34 52.46
C ALA A 21 42.00 21.88 53.30
N LYS A 22 42.26 21.62 54.59
CA LYS A 22 41.28 21.36 55.64
C LYS A 22 40.42 22.61 55.86
N THR A 23 39.10 22.48 56.00
CA THR A 23 38.27 23.27 56.94
C THR A 23 36.85 22.67 57.07
N GLN A 24 36.58 22.17 58.28
CA GLN A 24 35.34 22.18 59.10
C GLN A 24 33.98 21.69 58.53
N ILE A 25 33.38 20.80 59.31
CA ILE A 25 32.10 20.10 59.20
C ILE A 25 31.05 20.85 60.04
N PHE A 26 29.82 21.10 59.54
CA PHE A 26 28.53 20.72 60.19
C PHE A 26 27.28 21.25 59.43
N LEU A 27 26.23 20.41 59.39
CA LEU A 27 24.80 20.67 59.06
C LEU A 27 24.48 21.00 57.58
N LEU A 28 23.56 20.36 56.86
CA LEU A 28 22.29 19.71 57.21
C LEU A 28 21.98 18.57 56.22
N PHE A 29 21.47 17.48 56.77
CA PHE A 29 20.95 16.31 56.06
C PHE A 29 19.60 16.67 55.40
N ALA A 30 19.58 16.80 54.07
CA ALA A 30 18.37 16.68 53.26
C ALA A 30 18.77 16.07 51.91
N LEU A 31 18.92 14.75 51.93
CA LEU A 31 19.18 13.91 50.77
C LEU A 31 17.91 13.82 49.92
N SER A 32 17.58 14.86 49.17
CA SER A 32 16.74 14.70 47.99
C SER A 32 17.62 14.11 46.88
N LEU A 33 17.51 12.80 46.67
CA LEU A 33 17.96 12.16 45.44
C LEU A 33 17.16 12.77 44.27
N PHE A 34 17.62 13.89 43.73
CA PHE A 34 17.49 14.10 42.30
C PHE A 34 18.47 13.14 41.64
N ILE A 35 18.01 11.91 41.41
CA ILE A 35 18.60 11.09 40.36
C ILE A 35 18.31 11.86 39.08
N ALA A 36 19.25 12.74 38.69
CA ALA A 36 19.38 13.14 37.31
C ALA A 36 19.65 11.84 36.56
N LYS A 37 18.58 11.26 36.00
CA LYS A 37 18.71 10.13 35.08
C LYS A 37 19.73 10.59 34.04
N PRO A 38 20.85 9.87 33.83
CA PRO A 38 21.72 10.21 32.72
C PRO A 38 20.85 10.26 31.48
N ALA A 39 20.88 11.39 30.77
CA ALA A 39 20.18 11.60 29.51
C ALA A 39 20.82 10.78 28.36
N TRP A 40 21.22 9.55 28.69
CA TRP A 40 21.30 8.43 27.77
C TRP A 40 20.06 7.58 28.04
N ALA A 41 18.90 8.23 28.01
CA ALA A 41 17.72 7.55 27.55
C ALA A 41 18.11 7.00 26.18
N ASP A 42 18.22 5.68 26.10
CA ASP A 42 18.27 4.89 24.90
C ASP A 42 17.45 5.61 23.82
N PRO A 43 18.06 6.18 22.75
CA PRO A 43 17.31 6.75 21.65
C PRO A 43 16.65 5.55 20.98
N GLY A 44 15.46 5.25 21.50
CA GLY A 44 14.80 3.98 21.35
C GLY A 44 14.94 3.48 19.93
N ASN A 45 15.45 2.24 19.84
CA ASN A 45 15.15 1.25 18.83
C ASN A 45 14.11 1.78 17.84
N SER A 46 14.55 2.57 16.86
CA SER A 46 13.71 3.02 15.77
C SER A 46 13.57 1.75 14.96
N ALA A 47 12.55 0.97 15.32
CA ALA A 47 12.31 -0.33 14.73
C ALA A 47 12.30 -0.10 13.23
N ILE A 48 13.36 -0.58 12.57
CA ILE A 48 13.56 -0.46 11.15
C ILE A 48 12.30 -1.06 10.50
N ALA A 49 11.43 -0.21 9.99
CA ALA A 49 10.06 -0.59 9.69
C ALA A 49 9.88 -0.94 8.21
N VAL A 50 8.98 -1.88 7.96
CA VAL A 50 8.41 -2.12 6.64
C VAL A 50 7.18 -1.23 6.51
N LYS A 51 7.21 -0.30 5.56
CA LYS A 51 6.06 0.53 5.21
C LYS A 51 5.26 -0.12 4.11
N ARG A 52 4.01 -0.45 4.42
CA ARG A 52 3.08 -1.05 3.45
C ARG A 52 2.22 0.04 2.82
N VAL A 53 2.17 0.05 1.49
CA VAL A 53 1.32 0.93 0.71
C VAL A 53 0.22 0.09 0.08
N SER A 54 -1.02 0.30 0.50
CA SER A 54 -2.17 -0.37 -0.11
C SER A 54 -2.50 0.28 -1.44
N LEU A 55 -2.76 -0.53 -2.47
CA LEU A 55 -3.32 -0.11 -3.76
C LEU A 55 -4.87 -0.22 -3.73
N THR A 56 -5.58 0.64 -4.45
CA THR A 56 -7.04 0.56 -4.57
C THR A 56 -7.42 -0.48 -5.63
N SER A 57 -8.62 -1.04 -5.49
CA SER A 57 -9.14 -2.14 -6.32
C SER A 57 -9.18 -1.84 -7.82
N SER A 58 -9.06 -0.61 -8.28
CA SER A 58 -9.01 -0.26 -9.72
C SER A 58 -7.67 -0.56 -10.40
N GLY A 59 -6.68 -1.12 -9.70
CA GLY A 59 -5.32 -1.26 -10.24
C GLY A 59 -4.62 0.08 -10.45
N GLN A 60 -5.29 1.19 -10.13
CA GLN A 60 -4.71 2.49 -9.93
C GLN A 60 -4.26 2.55 -8.47
N SER A 61 -3.05 3.05 -8.26
CA SER A 61 -2.56 3.36 -6.93
C SER A 61 -3.57 4.20 -6.17
N SER A 62 -3.85 3.82 -4.91
CA SER A 62 -4.57 4.69 -3.95
C SER A 62 -3.80 5.97 -3.64
N VAL A 63 -2.56 6.06 -4.12
CA VAL A 63 -1.73 7.24 -4.02
C VAL A 63 -2.24 8.20 -5.08
N PRO A 64 -2.91 9.31 -4.70
CA PRO A 64 -3.22 10.34 -5.66
C PRO A 64 -1.90 10.73 -6.33
N GLN A 65 -1.83 10.79 -7.66
CA GLN A 65 -0.65 11.32 -8.35
C GLN A 65 -0.27 12.74 -7.86
N ASN A 66 -1.17 13.42 -7.15
CA ASN A 66 -0.95 14.70 -6.49
C ASN A 66 -0.19 14.63 -5.14
N ASN A 67 0.12 13.46 -4.59
CA ASN A 67 0.86 13.33 -3.33
C ASN A 67 1.92 12.21 -3.38
N PRO A 68 3.18 12.54 -3.72
CA PRO A 68 4.26 11.56 -3.81
C PRO A 68 4.51 10.82 -2.48
N ILE A 69 4.84 9.53 -2.57
CA ILE A 69 5.14 8.68 -1.41
C ILE A 69 6.47 9.14 -0.79
N PRO A 70 6.52 9.49 0.52
CA PRO A 70 7.77 9.94 1.12
C PRO A 70 8.72 8.77 1.36
N VAL A 71 10.01 8.99 1.06
CA VAL A 71 11.13 8.07 1.26
C VAL A 71 12.28 8.83 1.92
N ALA A 72 12.64 8.44 3.15
CA ALA A 72 13.74 9.04 3.89
C ALA A 72 15.01 8.18 3.76
N LEU A 73 16.13 8.79 3.38
CA LEU A 73 17.42 8.10 3.23
C LEU A 73 18.40 8.52 4.32
N ALA A 74 18.78 7.58 5.18
CA ALA A 74 19.77 7.77 6.23
C ALA A 74 21.15 7.24 5.83
N PRO A 75 22.26 7.90 6.25
CA PRO A 75 23.61 7.38 6.01
C PRO A 75 23.79 5.97 6.57
N GLY A 76 24.40 5.08 5.79
CA GLY A 76 24.63 3.69 6.17
C GLY A 76 23.42 2.75 6.02
N TYR A 77 22.26 3.27 5.60
CA TYR A 77 21.05 2.48 5.36
C TYR A 77 20.56 2.68 3.92
N GLY A 78 20.01 1.60 3.34
CA GLY A 78 19.30 1.64 2.06
C GLY A 78 17.81 1.40 2.24
N VAL A 79 17.02 1.86 1.28
CA VAL A 79 15.58 1.61 1.22
C VAL A 79 15.27 0.81 -0.03
N ASN A 80 14.57 -0.31 0.14
CA ASN A 80 14.06 -1.12 -0.95
C ASN A 80 12.60 -0.78 -1.23
N ILE A 81 12.26 -0.48 -2.47
CA ILE A 81 10.88 -0.32 -2.93
C ILE A 81 10.53 -1.58 -3.72
N SER A 82 9.61 -2.39 -3.19
CA SER A 82 9.28 -3.71 -3.71
C SER A 82 7.91 -3.76 -4.39
N PHE A 83 7.92 -4.15 -5.66
CA PHE A 83 6.75 -4.46 -6.49
C PHE A 83 6.52 -5.97 -6.64
N ILE A 84 7.28 -6.81 -5.93
CA ILE A 84 7.17 -8.28 -5.98
C ILE A 84 5.73 -8.71 -5.65
N SER A 85 5.18 -8.19 -4.57
CA SER A 85 3.84 -8.54 -4.09
C SER A 85 2.74 -8.13 -5.07
N THR A 86 2.94 -7.04 -5.82
CA THR A 86 2.02 -6.60 -6.89
C THR A 86 2.19 -7.37 -8.20
N GLY A 87 3.32 -8.07 -8.39
CA GLY A 87 3.65 -8.74 -9.65
C GLY A 87 3.86 -7.73 -10.79
N GLU A 88 4.15 -6.48 -10.44
CA GLU A 88 4.48 -5.43 -11.40
C GLU A 88 5.96 -5.50 -11.75
N VAL A 89 6.28 -5.32 -13.03
CA VAL A 89 7.63 -5.20 -13.53
C VAL A 89 7.94 -3.72 -13.78
N ILE A 90 9.09 -3.26 -13.32
CA ILE A 90 9.58 -1.90 -13.53
C ILE A 90 10.08 -1.79 -14.98
N GLU A 91 9.51 -0.86 -15.73
CA GLU A 91 9.94 -0.56 -17.10
C GLU A 91 10.97 0.57 -17.14
N LYS A 92 10.72 1.64 -16.38
CA LYS A 92 11.49 2.88 -16.41
C LYS A 92 11.49 3.54 -15.04
N LEU A 93 12.57 4.25 -14.74
CA LEU A 93 12.63 5.16 -13.62
C LEU A 93 13.38 6.43 -14.00
N TRP A 94 13.02 7.54 -13.37
CA TRP A 94 13.70 8.83 -13.50
C TRP A 94 13.90 9.46 -12.13
N ILE A 95 15.03 10.12 -11.96
CA ILE A 95 15.36 10.87 -10.76
C ILE A 95 15.77 12.28 -11.15
N ASP A 96 15.11 13.28 -10.57
CA ASP A 96 15.27 14.67 -11.02
C ASP A 96 16.61 15.27 -10.55
N ASN A 97 16.97 15.00 -9.29
CA ASN A 97 18.26 15.35 -8.71
C ASN A 97 18.95 14.10 -8.12
N PRO A 98 20.02 13.59 -8.76
CA PRO A 98 20.79 12.45 -8.27
C PRO A 98 21.94 12.83 -7.31
N SER A 99 22.10 14.11 -6.94
CA SER A 99 23.31 14.58 -6.21
C SER A 99 23.56 13.86 -4.89
N PHE A 100 22.53 13.38 -4.20
CA PHE A 100 22.65 12.78 -2.86
C PHE A 100 22.14 11.33 -2.77
N VAL A 101 21.74 10.73 -3.90
CA VAL A 101 21.10 9.41 -3.92
C VAL A 101 21.59 8.57 -5.09
N ALA A 102 21.97 7.33 -4.79
CA ALA A 102 22.23 6.31 -5.79
C ALA A 102 21.02 5.37 -5.90
N VAL A 103 20.73 4.95 -7.14
CA VAL A 103 19.64 4.04 -7.49
C VAL A 103 20.23 2.78 -8.08
N ASP A 104 19.73 1.63 -7.63
CA ASP A 104 20.01 0.32 -8.20
C ASP A 104 18.71 -0.50 -8.30
N VAL A 105 18.72 -1.57 -9.08
CA VAL A 105 17.57 -2.44 -9.31
C VAL A 105 17.98 -3.91 -9.33
N ASP A 106 17.08 -4.79 -8.91
CA ASP A 106 17.30 -6.25 -8.85
C ASP A 106 17.35 -6.94 -10.22
N GLY A 107 17.03 -6.22 -11.29
CA GLY A 107 16.97 -6.74 -12.65
C GLY A 107 17.59 -5.82 -13.69
N CYS A 108 17.23 -6.07 -14.95
CA CYS A 108 17.61 -5.21 -16.07
C CYS A 108 16.48 -4.24 -16.38
N LEU A 109 16.84 -2.98 -16.67
CA LEU A 109 15.92 -1.99 -17.23
C LEU A 109 16.35 -1.70 -18.66
N ASP A 110 15.51 -2.05 -19.62
CA ASP A 110 15.72 -1.68 -21.02
C ASP A 110 15.86 -0.15 -21.14
N ASN A 111 16.90 0.28 -21.85
CA ASN A 111 17.24 1.69 -22.13
C ASN A 111 17.90 2.48 -20.98
N LEU A 112 18.38 1.86 -19.91
CA LEU A 112 19.46 2.47 -19.12
C LEU A 112 20.77 2.32 -19.89
N VAL A 113 21.42 3.46 -20.17
CA VAL A 113 22.54 3.66 -21.13
C VAL A 113 23.74 2.70 -20.93
N ALA A 114 23.80 1.95 -19.83
CA ALA A 114 24.95 1.11 -19.45
C ALA A 114 24.82 -0.41 -19.70
N LYS A 115 23.63 -0.98 -19.96
CA LYS A 115 23.49 -2.44 -20.18
C LYS A 115 22.81 -2.73 -21.53
N LYS A 116 23.63 -3.14 -22.51
CA LYS A 116 23.18 -3.33 -23.90
C LYS A 116 22.56 -4.69 -24.22
N ASN A 117 22.43 -5.62 -23.26
CA ASN A 117 21.88 -6.96 -23.50
C ASN A 117 21.08 -7.43 -22.27
N CYS A 118 19.83 -6.98 -22.13
CA CYS A 118 18.91 -7.54 -21.15
C CYS A 118 18.25 -8.80 -21.76
N GLU A 119 18.68 -10.00 -21.34
CA GLU A 119 18.02 -11.25 -21.76
C GLU A 119 16.66 -11.42 -21.07
N TYR A 120 16.49 -10.82 -19.89
CA TYR A 120 15.26 -10.83 -19.09
C TYR A 120 15.01 -9.47 -18.42
N ASN A 121 14.00 -8.73 -18.91
CA ASN A 121 13.54 -7.45 -18.34
C ASN A 121 12.48 -7.67 -17.27
N GLN A 122 12.93 -7.97 -16.05
CA GLN A 122 12.06 -8.34 -14.93
C GLN A 122 12.49 -7.68 -13.62
N ALA A 123 12.91 -6.40 -13.66
CA ALA A 123 13.20 -5.67 -12.42
C ALA A 123 11.90 -5.48 -11.61
N THR A 124 11.93 -5.81 -10.32
CA THR A 124 10.77 -5.71 -9.41
C THR A 124 11.09 -4.97 -8.11
N VAL A 125 12.36 -4.72 -7.84
CA VAL A 125 12.83 -4.02 -6.64
C VAL A 125 13.76 -2.87 -7.03
N ILE A 126 13.53 -1.70 -6.44
CA ILE A 126 14.43 -0.55 -6.51
C ILE A 126 15.15 -0.44 -5.18
N HIS A 127 16.47 -0.39 -5.22
CA HIS A 127 17.31 -0.09 -4.07
C HIS A 127 17.77 1.37 -4.13
N LEU A 128 17.47 2.14 -3.10
CA LEU A 128 17.90 3.52 -2.93
C LEU A 128 18.88 3.61 -1.77
N ARG A 129 20.00 4.31 -1.97
CA ARG A 129 20.95 4.60 -0.88
C ARG A 129 21.40 6.05 -0.91
N ARG A 130 21.58 6.63 0.27
CA ARG A 130 22.21 7.94 0.40
C ARG A 130 23.68 7.83 0.02
N ILE A 131 24.16 8.80 -0.74
CA ILE A 131 25.58 8.99 -1.04
C ILE A 131 26.05 10.33 -0.45
N GLU A 132 27.37 10.53 -0.44
CA GLU A 132 27.92 11.85 -0.22
C GLU A 132 27.41 12.79 -1.31
N GLU A 133 27.01 14.00 -0.92
CA GLU A 133 26.41 14.95 -1.85
C GLU A 133 27.44 15.37 -2.91
N LEU A 134 27.13 15.06 -4.16
CA LEU A 134 27.94 15.38 -5.32
C LEU A 134 27.64 16.79 -5.81
N ASP A 135 28.68 17.50 -6.25
CA ASP A 135 28.53 18.77 -6.95
C ASP A 135 28.41 18.50 -8.45
N ILE A 136 27.18 18.51 -8.97
CA ILE A 136 26.89 18.21 -10.38
C ILE A 136 26.61 19.52 -11.11
N PRO A 137 27.43 19.93 -12.10
CA PRO A 137 27.22 21.17 -12.85
C PRO A 137 25.82 21.22 -13.48
N GLY A 138 25.10 22.32 -13.24
CA GLY A 138 23.76 22.56 -13.79
C GLY A 138 22.62 21.91 -13.01
N ILE A 139 22.89 21.14 -11.95
CA ILE A 139 21.86 20.60 -11.06
C ILE A 139 21.89 21.37 -9.72
N PRO A 140 20.79 22.03 -9.31
CA PRO A 140 20.76 22.76 -8.06
C PRO A 140 20.81 21.79 -6.87
N LYS A 141 21.47 22.22 -5.78
CA LYS A 141 21.44 21.48 -4.50
C LYS A 141 20.07 21.62 -3.86
N THR A 142 19.42 20.50 -3.63
CA THR A 142 18.07 20.44 -3.03
C THR A 142 18.05 19.40 -1.91
N ASN A 143 17.23 19.64 -0.89
CA ASN A 143 17.01 18.70 0.21
C ASN A 143 15.94 17.65 -0.12
N SER A 144 15.53 17.54 -1.40
CA SER A 144 14.63 16.50 -1.88
C SER A 144 14.76 16.31 -3.38
N THR A 145 14.40 15.12 -3.85
CA THR A 145 14.31 14.78 -5.27
C THR A 145 13.03 13.98 -5.53
N LEU A 146 12.51 14.05 -6.74
CA LEU A 146 11.40 13.22 -7.18
C LEU A 146 11.95 11.99 -7.89
N LEU A 147 11.51 10.82 -7.46
CA LEU A 147 11.70 9.56 -8.17
C LEU A 147 10.37 9.18 -8.83
N THR A 148 10.38 9.09 -10.15
CA THR A 148 9.23 8.62 -10.95
C THR A 148 9.50 7.20 -11.40
N VAL A 149 8.57 6.29 -11.14
CA VAL A 149 8.69 4.87 -11.50
C VAL A 149 7.52 4.48 -12.38
N VAL A 150 7.81 3.82 -13.49
CA VAL A 150 6.81 3.28 -14.41
C VAL A 150 6.84 1.76 -14.35
N THR A 151 5.70 1.16 -14.08
CA THR A 151 5.54 -0.28 -14.00
C THR A 151 4.55 -0.81 -15.03
N ARG A 152 4.63 -2.10 -15.32
CA ARG A 152 3.66 -2.87 -16.10
C ARG A 152 3.19 -4.09 -15.34
N SER A 153 1.89 -4.36 -15.39
CA SER A 153 1.29 -5.63 -14.98
C SER A 153 0.22 -6.08 -15.97
N ILE A 154 -0.46 -7.18 -15.66
CA ILE A 154 -1.67 -7.62 -16.39
C ILE A 154 -2.78 -6.57 -16.40
N ASN A 155 -2.81 -5.67 -15.41
CA ASN A 155 -3.81 -4.61 -15.28
C ASN A 155 -3.44 -3.35 -16.07
N GLY A 156 -2.31 -3.36 -16.79
CA GLY A 156 -1.82 -2.24 -17.56
C GLY A 156 -0.59 -1.56 -16.95
N ARG A 157 -0.36 -0.32 -17.38
CA ARG A 157 0.82 0.48 -17.04
C ARG A 157 0.48 1.47 -15.93
N GLN A 158 1.33 1.57 -14.91
CA GLN A 158 1.12 2.47 -13.77
C GLN A 158 2.33 3.40 -13.57
N ILE A 159 2.09 4.55 -12.94
CA ILE A 159 3.11 5.55 -12.60
C ILE A 159 3.05 5.80 -11.09
N TYR A 160 4.20 5.65 -10.43
CA TYR A 160 4.40 5.93 -9.02
C TYR A 160 5.35 7.11 -8.85
N LEU A 161 5.01 8.01 -7.92
CA LEU A 161 5.84 9.16 -7.56
C LEU A 161 6.31 9.01 -6.13
N PHE A 162 7.61 9.17 -5.91
CA PHE A 162 8.24 9.13 -4.60
C PHE A 162 9.00 10.42 -4.34
N LYS A 163 8.73 11.06 -3.20
CA LYS A 163 9.54 12.19 -2.73
C LYS A 163 10.65 11.65 -1.84
N VAL A 164 11.87 11.70 -2.34
CA VAL A 164 13.07 11.21 -1.65
C VAL A 164 13.73 12.38 -0.91
N THR A 165 14.00 12.22 0.38
CA THR A 165 14.62 13.23 1.24
C THR A 165 15.78 12.66 2.04
N PRO A 166 16.89 13.38 2.24
CA PRO A 166 17.90 13.02 3.22
C PRO A 166 17.29 13.00 4.64
N ALA A 167 17.76 12.06 5.47
CA ALA A 167 17.42 11.97 6.88
C ALA A 167 18.65 11.55 7.69
N ASP A 168 18.60 11.76 9.01
CA ASP A 168 19.71 11.39 9.91
C ASP A 168 19.57 9.97 10.45
N ARG A 169 18.33 9.46 10.55
CA ARG A 169 18.01 8.12 11.05
C ARG A 169 17.08 7.40 10.08
N PRO A 170 17.19 6.07 9.94
CA PRO A 170 16.28 5.30 9.10
C PRO A 170 14.90 5.26 9.74
N SER A 171 13.86 5.63 9.00
CA SER A 171 12.45 5.44 9.38
C SER A 171 11.87 4.17 8.77
N GLU A 172 12.23 3.87 7.54
CA GLU A 172 11.85 2.67 6.80
C GLU A 172 13.04 2.11 6.04
N VAL A 173 13.08 0.79 5.83
CA VAL A 173 14.07 0.15 4.91
C VAL A 173 13.42 -0.65 3.80
N VAL A 174 12.13 -0.94 3.92
CA VAL A 174 11.35 -1.57 2.87
C VAL A 174 10.03 -0.82 2.72
N ILE A 175 9.73 -0.44 1.49
CA ILE A 175 8.41 0.03 1.06
C ILE A 175 7.84 -1.09 0.21
N GLU A 176 6.76 -1.70 0.68
CA GLU A 176 6.10 -2.80 -0.01
C GLU A 176 4.71 -2.38 -0.47
N PHE A 177 4.41 -2.65 -1.72
CA PHE A 177 3.05 -2.49 -2.23
C PHE A 177 2.25 -3.76 -1.95
N ASN A 178 1.20 -3.60 -1.14
CA ASN A 178 0.23 -4.66 -1.01
C ASN A 178 -0.69 -4.59 -2.22
N LYS A 179 -0.84 -5.72 -2.92
CA LYS A 179 -2.08 -5.92 -3.69
C LYS A 179 -3.23 -5.60 -2.75
N PRO A 180 -4.29 -4.90 -3.22
CA PRO A 180 -5.51 -4.96 -2.46
C PRO A 180 -5.76 -6.45 -2.28
N THR A 181 -5.75 -6.94 -1.04
CA THR A 181 -6.33 -8.26 -0.77
C THR A 181 -7.66 -8.16 -1.46
N PRO A 182 -7.96 -9.02 -2.46
CA PRO A 182 -9.26 -8.96 -3.06
C PRO A 182 -10.23 -9.21 -1.91
N SER A 183 -10.81 -8.14 -1.40
CA SER A 183 -12.17 -8.19 -0.92
C SER A 183 -12.97 -8.44 -2.18
N VAL A 184 -12.86 -9.67 -2.71
CA VAL A 184 -14.03 -10.34 -3.20
C VAL A 184 -14.93 -10.27 -2.00
N ASP A 185 -15.76 -9.23 -2.00
CA ASP A 185 -16.90 -9.18 -1.12
C ASP A 185 -17.66 -10.44 -1.53
N PHE A 186 -17.49 -11.53 -0.75
CA PHE A 186 -18.03 -12.85 -1.10
C PHE A 186 -19.53 -12.70 -1.43
N ILE A 187 -20.17 -11.71 -0.81
CA ILE A 187 -21.53 -11.23 -1.06
C ILE A 187 -21.76 -10.85 -2.53
N VAL A 188 -20.82 -10.19 -3.19
CA VAL A 188 -20.90 -9.76 -4.59
C VAL A 188 -20.78 -10.94 -5.56
N VAL A 189 -19.81 -11.84 -5.35
CA VAL A 189 -19.66 -13.03 -6.22
C VAL A 189 -20.87 -13.96 -6.08
N ASP A 190 -21.30 -14.20 -4.85
CA ASP A 190 -22.49 -14.98 -4.53
C ASP A 190 -23.78 -14.31 -5.06
N ALA A 191 -23.86 -12.98 -5.06
CA ALA A 191 -24.95 -12.25 -5.72
C ALA A 191 -24.90 -12.43 -7.25
N ILE A 192 -23.74 -12.40 -7.88
CA ILE A 192 -23.63 -12.62 -9.33
C ILE A 192 -23.99 -14.07 -9.68
N GLU A 193 -23.49 -15.06 -8.95
CA GLU A 193 -23.84 -16.48 -9.16
C GLU A 193 -25.35 -16.73 -9.02
N ARG A 194 -25.98 -16.12 -8.01
CA ARG A 194 -27.44 -16.16 -7.88
C ARG A 194 -28.15 -15.45 -9.02
N GLY A 195 -27.62 -14.33 -9.51
CA GLY A 195 -28.16 -13.61 -10.66
C GLY A 195 -28.18 -14.46 -11.91
N ILE A 196 -27.08 -15.17 -12.18
CA ILE A 196 -26.96 -16.14 -13.28
C ILE A 196 -28.00 -17.25 -13.11
N PHE A 197 -28.06 -17.86 -11.92
CA PHE A 197 -29.03 -18.90 -11.61
C PHE A 197 -30.48 -18.46 -11.82
N ARG A 198 -30.84 -17.26 -11.35
CA ARG A 198 -32.18 -16.67 -11.55
C ARG A 198 -32.47 -16.40 -13.03
N ALA A 199 -31.51 -15.86 -13.78
CA ALA A 199 -31.66 -15.63 -15.20
C ALA A 199 -31.90 -16.96 -15.96
N THR A 200 -31.24 -18.04 -15.54
CA THR A 200 -31.50 -19.39 -16.09
C THR A 200 -32.88 -19.89 -15.75
N LEU A 201 -33.34 -19.75 -14.49
CA LEU A 201 -34.69 -20.15 -14.09
C LEU A 201 -35.79 -19.37 -14.83
N GLN A 202 -35.56 -18.09 -15.10
CA GLN A 202 -36.51 -17.23 -15.82
C GLN A 202 -36.47 -17.43 -17.35
N GLY A 203 -35.63 -18.33 -17.86
CA GLY A 203 -35.46 -18.53 -19.31
C GLY A 203 -34.74 -17.39 -20.04
N LEU A 204 -34.19 -16.41 -19.31
CA LEU A 204 -33.41 -15.31 -19.86
C LEU A 204 -31.98 -15.73 -20.26
N LEU A 205 -31.49 -16.83 -19.68
CA LEU A 205 -30.18 -17.40 -19.96
C LEU A 205 -30.29 -18.90 -20.22
N VAL A 206 -29.98 -19.31 -21.46
CA VAL A 206 -29.98 -20.73 -21.84
C VAL A 206 -28.70 -21.41 -21.34
N LYS A 207 -28.86 -22.49 -20.56
CA LYS A 207 -27.74 -23.30 -20.05
C LYS A 207 -26.91 -23.87 -21.21
N GLY A 208 -25.58 -23.79 -21.10
CA GLY A 208 -24.66 -24.28 -22.14
C GLY A 208 -24.52 -23.37 -23.38
N SER A 209 -25.28 -22.27 -23.46
CA SER A 209 -25.09 -21.26 -24.51
C SER A 209 -23.69 -20.62 -24.43
N GLN A 210 -23.29 -19.94 -25.52
CA GLN A 210 -22.03 -19.19 -25.52
C GLN A 210 -22.01 -18.13 -24.40
N LEU A 211 -23.13 -17.44 -24.17
CA LEU A 211 -23.24 -16.46 -23.10
C LEU A 211 -23.10 -17.11 -21.72
N HIS A 212 -23.71 -18.27 -21.49
CA HIS A 212 -23.55 -19.01 -20.23
C HIS A 212 -22.10 -19.37 -19.95
N ARG A 213 -21.37 -19.89 -20.95
CA ARG A 213 -19.93 -20.21 -20.81
C ARG A 213 -19.07 -18.98 -20.51
N LYS A 214 -19.39 -17.83 -21.12
CA LYS A 214 -18.72 -16.56 -20.79
C LYS A 214 -18.98 -16.15 -19.34
N LEU A 215 -20.22 -16.32 -18.86
CA LEU A 215 -20.58 -16.04 -17.48
C LEU A 215 -19.90 -17.01 -16.49
N ASP A 216 -19.71 -18.28 -16.86
CA ASP A 216 -18.94 -19.25 -16.08
C ASP A 216 -17.48 -18.77 -15.93
N ASN A 217 -16.83 -18.38 -17.04
CA ASN A 217 -15.47 -17.83 -17.02
C ASN A 217 -15.37 -16.52 -16.22
N PHE A 218 -16.38 -15.66 -16.33
CA PHE A 218 -16.47 -14.43 -15.55
C PHE A 218 -16.45 -14.71 -14.04
N VAL A 219 -17.23 -15.69 -13.58
CA VAL A 219 -17.25 -16.11 -12.16
C VAL A 219 -15.89 -16.69 -11.73
N VAL A 220 -15.22 -17.46 -12.60
CA VAL A 220 -13.87 -17.96 -12.31
C VAL A 220 -12.90 -16.80 -12.07
N PHE A 221 -12.85 -15.81 -12.97
CA PHE A 221 -11.96 -14.66 -12.80
C PHE A 221 -12.26 -13.84 -11.54
N LEU A 222 -13.54 -13.71 -11.16
CA LEU A 222 -13.90 -13.08 -9.90
C LEU A 222 -13.42 -13.87 -8.69
N LYS A 223 -13.53 -15.20 -8.72
CA LYS A 223 -13.02 -16.09 -7.65
C LYS A 223 -11.49 -16.07 -7.55
N ASP A 224 -10.80 -15.81 -8.66
CA ASP A 224 -9.36 -15.58 -8.72
C ASP A 224 -8.94 -14.18 -8.19
N GLY A 225 -9.91 -13.37 -7.72
CA GLY A 225 -9.65 -12.08 -7.10
C GLY A 225 -9.58 -10.91 -8.08
N GLN A 226 -9.97 -11.09 -9.35
CA GLN A 226 -10.07 -9.99 -10.29
C GLN A 226 -11.23 -9.05 -9.96
N THR A 227 -11.14 -7.81 -10.43
CA THR A 227 -12.24 -6.85 -10.34
C THR A 227 -13.37 -7.22 -11.28
N ILE A 228 -14.59 -6.74 -11.00
CA ILE A 228 -15.75 -6.90 -11.90
C ILE A 228 -15.42 -6.40 -13.31
N SER A 229 -14.75 -5.25 -13.43
CA SER A 229 -14.39 -4.69 -14.72
C SER A 229 -13.42 -5.59 -15.50
N ASN A 230 -12.33 -6.02 -14.87
CA ASN A 230 -11.30 -6.82 -15.55
C ASN A 230 -11.84 -8.20 -15.91
N ALA A 231 -12.54 -8.84 -14.98
CA ALA A 231 -13.17 -10.14 -15.21
C ALA A 231 -14.21 -10.06 -16.34
N ALA A 232 -15.02 -8.99 -16.41
CA ALA A 232 -16.03 -8.82 -17.45
C ALA A 232 -15.39 -8.66 -18.84
N THR A 233 -14.36 -7.80 -18.93
CA THR A 233 -13.58 -7.61 -20.16
C THR A 233 -12.94 -8.92 -20.61
N GLN A 234 -12.28 -9.65 -19.71
CA GLN A 234 -11.58 -10.89 -20.03
C GLN A 234 -12.54 -12.03 -20.42
N ALA A 235 -13.71 -12.09 -19.79
CA ALA A 235 -14.76 -13.04 -20.15
C ALA A 235 -15.56 -12.64 -21.41
N GLY A 236 -15.35 -11.43 -21.93
CA GLY A 236 -16.05 -10.92 -23.10
C GLY A 236 -17.55 -10.67 -22.86
N ILE A 237 -17.88 -10.13 -21.68
CA ILE A 237 -19.23 -9.65 -21.30
C ILE A 237 -19.21 -8.15 -20.99
N SER A 238 -20.36 -7.48 -21.07
CA SER A 238 -20.46 -6.07 -20.71
C SER A 238 -20.55 -5.86 -19.20
N LEU A 239 -20.06 -4.71 -18.74
CA LEU A 239 -20.17 -4.31 -17.33
C LEU A 239 -21.64 -4.11 -16.90
N GLU A 240 -22.49 -3.65 -17.81
CA GLU A 240 -23.93 -3.53 -17.60
C GLU A 240 -24.59 -4.89 -17.32
N LEU A 241 -24.18 -5.94 -18.05
CA LEU A 241 -24.67 -7.29 -17.78
C LEU A 241 -24.23 -7.78 -16.40
N ALA A 242 -22.97 -7.52 -16.02
CA ALA A 242 -22.46 -7.87 -14.70
C ALA A 242 -23.24 -7.18 -13.56
N ASP A 243 -23.49 -5.86 -13.69
CA ASP A 243 -24.30 -5.11 -12.71
C ASP A 243 -25.74 -5.62 -12.64
N LYS A 244 -26.36 -5.94 -13.80
CA LYS A 244 -27.70 -6.52 -13.85
C LYS A 244 -27.76 -7.88 -13.13
N LEU A 245 -26.79 -8.77 -13.36
CA LEU A 245 -26.71 -10.06 -12.67
C LEU A 245 -26.54 -9.88 -11.17
N GLN A 246 -25.63 -8.99 -10.75
CA GLN A 246 -25.44 -8.66 -9.34
C GLN A 246 -26.75 -8.18 -8.70
N LYS A 247 -27.45 -7.21 -9.33
CA LYS A 247 -28.75 -6.71 -8.85
C LYS A 247 -29.79 -7.82 -8.75
N MET A 248 -29.88 -8.70 -9.74
CA MET A 248 -30.82 -9.82 -9.74
C MET A 248 -30.56 -10.82 -8.61
N GLY A 249 -29.31 -11.03 -8.21
CA GLY A 249 -28.97 -11.96 -7.13
C GLY A 249 -28.69 -11.33 -5.78
N ARG A 250 -28.80 -10.00 -5.62
CA ARG A 250 -28.81 -9.37 -4.29
C ARG A 250 -30.00 -9.90 -3.50
N ARG A 251 -29.75 -10.35 -2.26
CA ARG A 251 -30.80 -10.56 -1.27
C ARG A 251 -31.08 -9.21 -0.60
N PRO A 252 -32.35 -8.86 -0.33
CA PRO A 252 -32.63 -7.73 0.55
C PRO A 252 -31.88 -7.95 1.86
N THR A 253 -31.08 -6.99 2.29
CA THR A 253 -30.49 -7.06 3.63
C THR A 253 -31.62 -6.97 4.67
N VAL A 254 -31.44 -7.59 5.84
CA VAL A 254 -32.47 -7.66 6.89
C VAL A 254 -33.15 -6.30 7.19
N PRO A 255 -32.45 -5.15 7.19
CA PRO A 255 -33.11 -3.85 7.35
C PRO A 255 -34.11 -3.52 6.22
N THR A 256 -33.79 -3.85 4.96
CA THR A 256 -34.68 -3.63 3.81
C THR A 256 -35.83 -4.63 3.79
N ALA A 257 -35.59 -5.89 4.20
CA ALA A 257 -36.63 -6.89 4.31
C ALA A 257 -37.70 -6.51 5.36
N ILE A 258 -37.26 -5.98 6.52
CA ILE A 258 -38.17 -5.49 7.57
C ILE A 258 -38.94 -4.24 7.09
N SER A 259 -38.29 -3.32 6.38
CA SER A 259 -38.97 -2.14 5.80
C SER A 259 -40.03 -2.54 4.77
N GLN A 260 -39.72 -3.48 3.87
CA GLN A 260 -40.66 -3.94 2.84
C GLN A 260 -41.80 -4.78 3.44
N MET A 261 -41.54 -5.56 4.50
CA MET A 261 -42.58 -6.26 5.24
C MET A 261 -43.51 -5.32 6.01
N ASN A 262 -42.98 -4.22 6.57
CA ASN A 262 -43.78 -3.21 7.27
C ASN A 262 -44.64 -2.41 6.29
N GLU A 263 -44.10 -2.02 5.14
CA GLU A 263 -44.85 -1.31 4.08
C GLU A 263 -45.97 -2.17 3.47
N GLN A 264 -45.73 -3.48 3.32
CA GLN A 264 -46.75 -4.43 2.87
C GLN A 264 -47.81 -4.70 3.96
N LYS A 265 -47.44 -4.67 5.25
CA LYS A 265 -48.38 -4.78 6.37
C LYS A 265 -49.29 -3.55 6.46
N ASP A 266 -48.73 -2.35 6.29
CA ASP A 266 -49.50 -1.10 6.29
C ASP A 266 -50.49 -1.05 5.12
N THR A 267 -50.08 -1.54 3.94
CA THR A 267 -50.95 -1.62 2.76
C THR A 267 -52.14 -2.56 2.99
N ILE A 268 -51.91 -3.72 3.61
CA ILE A 268 -52.98 -4.67 3.96
C ILE A 268 -53.91 -4.09 5.03
N GLU A 269 -53.37 -3.37 6.03
CA GLU A 269 -54.19 -2.77 7.09
C GLU A 269 -55.07 -1.62 6.56
N VAL A 270 -54.58 -0.83 5.59
CA VAL A 270 -55.37 0.21 4.90
C VAL A 270 -56.47 -0.41 4.06
N LEU A 271 -56.16 -1.43 3.25
CA LEU A 271 -57.16 -2.14 2.45
C LEU A 271 -58.25 -2.80 3.32
N THR A 272 -57.86 -3.36 4.47
CA THR A 272 -58.82 -3.98 5.40
C THR A 272 -59.75 -2.94 6.04
N LYS A 273 -59.23 -1.76 6.39
CA LYS A 273 -60.05 -0.65 6.93
C LYS A 273 -61.00 -0.07 5.87
N GLU A 274 -60.56 0.05 4.62
CA GLU A 274 -61.42 0.51 3.53
C GLU A 274 -62.57 -0.46 3.25
N VAL A 275 -62.31 -1.77 3.25
CA VAL A 275 -63.36 -2.80 3.07
C VAL A 275 -64.40 -2.73 4.21
N VAL A 276 -63.96 -2.60 5.47
CA VAL A 276 -64.88 -2.49 6.63
C VAL A 276 -65.70 -1.20 6.61
N ILE A 277 -65.16 -0.10 6.08
CA ILE A 277 -65.90 1.17 5.93
C ILE A 277 -66.93 1.08 4.80
N GLN A 278 -66.63 0.37 3.71
CA GLN A 278 -67.58 0.15 2.60
C GLN A 278 -68.73 -0.78 3.01
N GLU A 279 -68.47 -1.82 3.81
CA GLU A 279 -69.52 -2.70 4.32
C GLU A 279 -70.50 -1.95 5.24
N LYS A 280 -70.00 -1.08 6.14
CA LYS A 280 -70.85 -0.26 7.03
C LYS A 280 -71.69 0.80 6.30
N LYS A 281 -71.30 1.22 5.10
CA LYS A 281 -72.09 2.17 4.28
C LYS A 281 -73.20 1.50 3.48
N ASN A 282 -73.14 0.19 3.27
CA ASN A 282 -74.15 -0.57 2.53
C ASN A 282 -75.26 -1.13 3.44
N GLU A 283 -75.15 -0.97 4.77
CA GLU A 283 -76.14 -1.39 5.77
C GLU A 283 -77.02 -0.22 6.31
N GLN A 284 -76.93 0.97 5.71
CA GLN A 284 -77.82 2.12 5.94
C GLN A 284 -78.70 2.38 4.72
#